data_AF-A0A522H641-F1
#
_entry.id   AF-A0A522H641-F1
#
_cell.length_a   1.000
_cell.length_b   1.000
_cell.length_c   1.000
_cell.angle_alpha   90.00
_cell.angle_beta   90.00
_cell.angle_gamma   90.00
#
_symmetry.space_group_name_H-M   'P 1'
#
loop_
_entity.id
_entity.type
_entity.pdbx_description
1 polymer ?
#
loop_
_entity_poly.entity_id
_entity_poly.type
_entity_poly.pdbx_seq_one_letter_code
_entity_poly.pdbx_strand_id
1 'polypeptide(L)'
;MGSFTILRAEKLKCFGNIGGSLAHNYRTRDTPNADPVRTRRNLHSMPKSANVMLAIKARLPGVRRKDAVLCIEYMISCSPGALKGDEQHLAYLNDALKWLKERHGKDNVIAASIHLDETTPHLVGYVVPLKGGKLNAKAFLGGRQILSKMQTDFAKKVGAPHKLRRGIEGSTARHTSIKDWYCVLNEPVRPIVIPKSAVQPKVKRKRPFLPDVVEAPDEVTDRLNRSLAKLLKPILARAKMSEFQEKKADEIRDLVTHAQRRLADMEERACKAEDEASRLRELYGALTPSERKGLLQLAQRNMKIRRRCEKILSDAYDNFRESVSRFVAKAKDALLRVKGRWWDVKWSDLEHAYMQAEMFLSSEREGLEVILEHSPGQVNTTRTQAAGIIATAVEKESRSAERASLTNEPAQPARQTYLKDSG
;
A
#
# COMPACT_ATOMS: atom_id res chain seq x y z
N MET A 1 -10.52 6.59 20.96
CA MET A 1 -10.74 6.26 19.53
C MET A 1 -9.38 6.12 18.85
N GLY A 2 -9.22 5.18 17.92
CA GLY A 2 -7.94 5.00 17.22
C GLY A 2 -7.65 6.15 16.25
N SER A 3 -6.43 6.68 16.27
CA SER A 3 -5.96 7.74 15.35
C SER A 3 -5.35 7.10 14.10
N PHE A 4 -6.12 6.98 13.03
CA PHE A 4 -5.68 6.37 11.77
C PHE A 4 -5.47 7.38 10.65
N THR A 5 -4.52 7.08 9.76
CA THR A 5 -4.45 7.71 8.43
C THR A 5 -5.56 7.17 7.53
N ILE A 6 -6.07 8.03 6.66
CA ILE A 6 -7.06 7.68 5.64
C ILE A 6 -6.49 8.09 4.29
N LEU A 7 -6.23 7.10 3.43
CA LEU A 7 -5.78 7.30 2.06
C LEU A 7 -6.69 6.50 1.13
N ARG A 8 -7.37 7.17 0.22
CA ARG A 8 -8.20 6.55 -0.82
C ARG A 8 -7.76 7.02 -2.19
N ALA A 9 -7.97 6.17 -3.19
CA ALA A 9 -7.65 6.46 -4.57
C ALA A 9 -8.81 6.00 -5.47
N GLU A 10 -9.32 6.89 -6.31
CA GLU A 10 -10.35 6.63 -7.30
C GLU A 10 -9.81 6.77 -8.72
N LYS A 11 -10.25 5.90 -9.63
CA LYS A 11 -9.79 5.87 -11.02
C LYS A 11 -10.79 6.63 -11.89
N LEU A 12 -10.42 7.80 -12.39
CA LEU A 12 -11.22 8.61 -13.27
C LEU A 12 -10.87 8.29 -14.73
N LYS A 13 -11.82 7.65 -15.44
CA LYS A 13 -11.60 7.12 -16.80
C LYS A 13 -12.11 8.04 -17.91
N CYS A 14 -12.99 8.99 -17.60
CA CYS A 14 -13.48 9.96 -18.57
C CYS A 14 -13.48 11.39 -18.00
N PHE A 15 -13.47 12.38 -18.88
CA PHE A 15 -13.55 13.78 -18.48
C PHE A 15 -14.84 14.14 -17.76
N GLY A 16 -15.93 13.39 -17.97
CA GLY A 16 -17.15 13.53 -17.18
C GLY A 16 -16.94 13.21 -15.70
N ASN A 17 -16.19 12.13 -15.38
CA ASN A 17 -15.86 11.81 -13.98
C ASN A 17 -14.97 12.88 -13.36
N ILE A 18 -13.95 13.35 -14.10
CA ILE A 18 -13.05 14.42 -13.66
C ILE A 18 -13.83 15.71 -13.43
N GLY A 19 -14.73 16.07 -14.35
CA GLY A 19 -15.56 17.27 -14.25
C GLY A 19 -16.51 17.22 -13.07
N GLY A 20 -17.19 16.10 -12.85
CA GLY A 20 -18.07 15.91 -11.70
C GLY A 20 -17.35 16.01 -10.36
N SER A 21 -16.14 15.44 -10.27
CA SER A 21 -15.27 15.56 -9.10
C SER A 21 -14.79 17.00 -8.89
N LEU A 22 -14.26 17.64 -9.94
CA LEU A 22 -13.79 19.03 -9.85
C LEU A 22 -14.94 19.98 -9.48
N ALA A 23 -16.15 19.72 -9.98
CA ALA A 23 -17.30 20.55 -9.68
C ALA A 23 -17.64 20.53 -8.19
N HIS A 24 -17.48 19.38 -7.54
CA HIS A 24 -17.61 19.22 -6.09
C HIS A 24 -16.49 19.93 -5.34
N ASN A 25 -15.23 19.69 -5.72
CA ASN A 25 -14.06 20.18 -4.99
C ASN A 25 -13.93 21.70 -5.07
N TYR A 26 -14.26 22.29 -6.22
CA TYR A 26 -14.29 23.75 -6.40
C TYR A 26 -15.63 24.37 -6.02
N ARG A 27 -16.55 23.61 -5.38
CA ARG A 27 -17.86 24.08 -4.90
C ARG A 27 -18.71 24.78 -5.98
N THR A 28 -18.55 24.39 -7.24
CA THR A 28 -19.36 24.91 -8.36
C THR A 28 -20.73 24.23 -8.47
N ARG A 29 -20.97 23.20 -7.64
CA ARG A 29 -22.25 22.56 -7.42
C ARG A 29 -22.57 22.56 -5.93
N ASP A 30 -23.84 22.50 -5.59
CA ASP A 30 -24.28 22.38 -4.20
C ASP A 30 -23.66 21.15 -3.52
N THR A 31 -23.15 21.36 -2.31
CA THR A 31 -22.46 20.36 -1.50
C THR A 31 -22.99 20.46 -0.06
N PRO A 32 -24.00 19.65 0.30
CA PRO A 32 -24.75 19.82 1.56
C PRO A 32 -23.92 19.75 2.85
N ASN A 33 -22.76 19.08 2.81
CA ASN A 33 -21.91 18.88 3.98
C ASN A 33 -20.81 19.94 4.12
N ALA A 34 -20.69 20.87 3.16
CA ALA A 34 -19.71 21.95 3.20
C ALA A 34 -20.34 23.20 3.83
N ASP A 35 -19.64 23.78 4.80
CA ASP A 35 -20.01 25.05 5.42
C ASP A 35 -19.63 26.23 4.50
N PRO A 36 -20.61 26.95 3.90
CA PRO A 36 -20.34 28.04 2.96
C PRO A 36 -19.49 29.17 3.54
N VAL A 37 -19.59 29.41 4.86
CA VAL A 37 -18.82 30.47 5.55
C VAL A 37 -17.34 30.10 5.62
N ARG A 38 -17.04 28.80 5.69
CA ARG A 38 -15.69 28.26 5.77
C ARG A 38 -15.08 27.94 4.41
N THR A 39 -15.86 27.82 3.34
CA THR A 39 -15.36 27.50 1.99
C THR A 39 -14.23 28.43 1.53
N ARG A 40 -14.25 29.72 1.90
CA ARG A 40 -13.16 30.68 1.63
C ARG A 40 -11.81 30.31 2.24
N ARG A 41 -11.77 29.38 3.19
CA ARG A 41 -10.55 28.85 3.83
C ARG A 41 -9.97 27.66 3.07
N ASN A 42 -10.70 27.08 2.12
CA ASN A 42 -10.18 26.01 1.29
C ASN A 42 -8.99 26.50 0.48
N LEU A 43 -7.99 25.64 0.31
CA LEU A 43 -6.78 25.96 -0.41
C LEU A 43 -6.79 25.18 -1.72
N HIS A 44 -6.68 25.87 -2.85
CA HIS A 44 -6.60 25.25 -4.16
C HIS A 44 -5.26 25.60 -4.81
N SER A 45 -4.59 24.60 -5.40
CA SER A 45 -3.34 24.83 -6.14
C SER A 45 -3.56 25.55 -7.47
N MET A 46 -4.80 25.64 -7.94
CA MET A 46 -5.21 26.36 -9.15
C MET A 46 -6.48 27.16 -8.85
N PRO A 47 -6.71 28.30 -9.51
CA PRO A 47 -7.81 29.20 -9.15
C PRO A 47 -9.19 28.67 -9.54
N LYS A 48 -9.30 27.87 -10.61
CA LYS A 48 -10.58 27.36 -11.12
C LYS A 48 -10.47 25.90 -11.55
N SER A 49 -11.59 25.18 -11.46
CA SER A 49 -11.73 23.80 -11.94
C SER A 49 -11.37 23.64 -13.43
N ALA A 50 -11.70 24.64 -14.25
CA ALA A 50 -11.35 24.66 -15.67
C ALA A 50 -9.84 24.60 -15.92
N ASN A 51 -9.04 25.30 -15.10
CA ASN A 51 -7.58 25.27 -15.20
C ASN A 51 -7.03 23.87 -14.91
N VAL A 52 -7.58 23.17 -13.91
CA VAL A 52 -7.20 21.79 -13.60
C VAL A 52 -7.54 20.87 -14.76
N MET A 53 -8.74 21.01 -15.34
CA MET A 53 -9.17 20.23 -16.50
C MET A 53 -8.23 20.42 -17.70
N LEU A 54 -7.83 21.66 -17.98
CA LEU A 54 -6.89 21.99 -19.05
C LEU A 54 -5.50 21.41 -18.77
N ALA A 55 -5.00 21.53 -17.53
CA ALA A 55 -3.70 20.99 -17.14
C ALA A 55 -3.66 19.45 -17.20
N ILE A 56 -4.74 18.76 -16.81
CA ILE A 56 -4.87 17.31 -16.98
C ILE A 56 -4.80 16.98 -18.48
N LYS A 57 -5.58 17.66 -19.32
CA LYS A 57 -5.57 17.45 -20.78
C LYS A 57 -4.17 17.62 -21.38
N ALA A 58 -3.46 18.68 -20.98
CA ALA A 58 -2.11 18.97 -21.45
C ALA A 58 -1.08 17.90 -21.02
N ARG A 59 -1.29 17.24 -19.88
CA ARG A 59 -0.39 16.18 -19.41
C ARG A 59 -0.64 14.83 -20.10
N LEU A 60 -1.84 14.57 -20.60
CA LEU A 60 -2.17 13.28 -21.21
C LEU A 60 -1.36 13.03 -22.51
N PRO A 61 -0.96 11.78 -22.78
CA PRO A 61 -0.30 11.44 -24.03
C PRO A 61 -1.30 11.47 -25.20
N GLY A 62 -0.81 11.79 -26.40
CA GLY A 62 -1.62 11.87 -27.62
C GLY A 62 -2.32 10.55 -27.98
N VAL A 63 -1.62 9.42 -27.83
CA VAL A 63 -2.19 8.08 -28.07
C VAL A 63 -2.42 7.34 -26.75
N ARG A 64 -3.65 6.87 -26.53
CA ARG A 64 -4.05 6.07 -25.36
C ARG A 64 -5.19 5.11 -25.68
N ARG A 65 -5.32 4.04 -24.89
CA ARG A 65 -6.47 3.12 -24.95
C ARG A 65 -7.77 3.81 -24.48
N LYS A 66 -8.91 3.39 -25.02
CA LYS A 66 -10.24 3.97 -24.72
C LYS A 66 -10.64 3.91 -23.25
N ASP A 67 -10.24 2.86 -22.54
CA ASP A 67 -10.56 2.62 -21.13
C ASP A 67 -9.39 2.97 -20.19
N ALA A 68 -8.45 3.80 -20.68
CA ALA A 68 -7.34 4.31 -19.88
C ALA A 68 -7.87 5.09 -18.67
N VAL A 69 -7.23 4.91 -17.52
CA VAL A 69 -7.41 5.83 -16.39
C VAL A 69 -6.69 7.12 -16.74
N LEU A 70 -7.45 8.20 -16.92
CA LEU A 70 -6.92 9.51 -17.30
C LEU A 70 -6.32 10.21 -16.10
N CYS A 71 -6.99 10.11 -14.95
CA CYS A 71 -6.57 10.71 -13.70
C CYS A 71 -6.87 9.76 -12.54
N ILE A 72 -6.00 9.74 -11.54
CA ILE A 72 -6.26 9.17 -10.23
C ILE A 72 -6.61 10.35 -9.31
N GLU A 73 -7.74 10.24 -8.63
CA GLU A 73 -8.07 11.13 -7.53
C GLU A 73 -7.66 10.49 -6.23
N TYR A 74 -6.85 11.18 -5.44
CA TYR A 74 -6.52 10.78 -4.08
C TYR A 74 -7.33 11.61 -3.10
N MET A 75 -8.04 10.95 -2.17
CA MET A 75 -8.59 11.60 -0.99
C MET A 75 -7.76 11.17 0.22
N ILE A 76 -7.21 12.15 0.92
CA ILE A 76 -6.34 11.95 2.08
C ILE A 76 -6.90 12.71 3.28
N SER A 77 -7.10 12.03 4.39
CA SER A 77 -7.56 12.59 5.65
C SER A 77 -7.06 11.75 6.83
N CYS A 78 -7.55 12.01 8.02
CA CYS A 78 -7.30 11.22 9.22
C CYS A 78 -8.60 10.94 9.95
N SER A 79 -8.54 10.13 11.01
CA SER A 79 -9.71 9.88 11.86
C SER A 79 -10.22 11.19 12.48
N PRO A 80 -11.54 11.42 12.56
CA PRO A 80 -12.09 12.63 13.18
C PRO A 80 -11.53 12.82 14.60
N GLY A 81 -11.07 14.05 14.90
CA GLY A 81 -10.47 14.40 16.19
C GLY A 81 -9.04 13.87 16.42
N ALA A 82 -8.44 13.18 15.45
CA ALA A 82 -7.06 12.68 15.59
C ALA A 82 -6.00 13.80 15.56
N LEU A 83 -6.29 14.90 14.85
CA LEU A 83 -5.47 16.11 14.82
C LEU A 83 -6.29 17.28 15.35
N LYS A 84 -5.63 18.24 16.00
CA LYS A 84 -6.27 19.40 16.61
C LYS A 84 -5.99 20.67 15.80
N GLY A 85 -7.06 21.33 15.38
CA GLY A 85 -6.99 22.60 14.66
C GLY A 85 -6.42 22.50 13.25
N ASP A 86 -6.61 23.56 12.48
CA ASP A 86 -6.23 23.59 11.06
C ASP A 86 -4.73 23.47 10.84
N GLU A 87 -3.90 24.00 11.75
CA GLU A 87 -2.45 23.99 11.61
C GLU A 87 -1.88 22.56 11.54
N GLN A 88 -2.30 21.67 12.46
CA GLN A 88 -1.87 20.27 12.46
C GLN A 88 -2.38 19.54 11.21
N HIS A 89 -3.61 19.82 10.80
CA HIS A 89 -4.16 19.27 9.57
C HIS A 89 -3.39 19.75 8.34
N LEU A 90 -3.05 21.04 8.23
CA LEU A 90 -2.30 21.59 7.12
C LEU A 90 -0.89 21.00 7.05
N ALA A 91 -0.20 20.85 8.18
CA ALA A 91 1.10 20.18 8.24
C ALA A 91 1.02 18.74 7.69
N TYR A 92 0.06 17.96 8.20
CA TYR A 92 -0.18 16.58 7.75
C TYR A 92 -0.53 16.48 6.25
N LEU A 93 -1.42 17.33 5.77
CA LEU A 93 -1.87 17.31 4.38
C LEU A 93 -0.80 17.82 3.41
N ASN A 94 0.09 18.72 3.85
CA ASN A 94 1.25 19.15 3.07
C ASN A 94 2.28 18.02 2.93
N ASP A 95 2.55 17.27 4.00
CA ASP A 95 3.40 16.07 3.93
C ASP A 95 2.79 14.99 3.02
N ALA A 96 1.47 14.83 3.06
CA ALA A 96 0.76 13.95 2.16
C ALA A 96 0.90 14.37 0.68
N LEU A 97 0.82 15.68 0.39
CA LEU A 97 1.04 16.21 -0.94
C LEU A 97 2.49 16.01 -1.41
N LYS A 98 3.47 16.18 -0.53
CA LYS A 98 4.88 15.88 -0.82
C LYS A 98 5.07 14.40 -1.16
N TRP A 99 4.48 13.50 -0.38
CA TRP A 99 4.51 12.07 -0.65
C TRP A 99 3.87 11.70 -2.00
N LEU A 100 2.75 12.35 -2.38
CA LEU A 100 2.16 12.15 -3.71
C LEU A 100 3.12 12.57 -4.85
N LYS A 101 3.80 13.70 -4.68
CA LYS A 101 4.80 14.19 -5.66
C LYS A 101 6.00 13.26 -5.77
N GLU A 102 6.48 12.71 -4.66
CA GLU A 102 7.55 11.70 -4.65
C GLU A 102 7.11 10.39 -5.30
N ARG A 103 5.89 9.92 -5.02
CA ARG A 103 5.35 8.67 -5.53
C ARG A 103 5.12 8.68 -7.04
N HIS A 104 4.55 9.78 -7.55
CA HIS A 104 4.09 9.86 -8.93
C HIS A 104 4.99 10.71 -9.83
N GLY A 105 5.89 11.51 -9.26
CA GLY A 105 6.60 12.59 -9.94
C GLY A 105 5.83 13.90 -9.84
N LYS A 106 6.56 15.00 -9.58
CA LYS A 106 5.96 16.34 -9.36
C LYS A 106 5.06 16.77 -10.51
N ASP A 107 5.48 16.55 -11.75
CA ASP A 107 4.73 16.94 -12.96
C ASP A 107 3.49 16.08 -13.23
N ASN A 108 3.35 14.96 -12.52
CA ASN A 108 2.19 14.08 -12.61
C ASN A 108 1.12 14.43 -11.58
N VAL A 109 1.47 15.19 -10.52
CA VAL A 109 0.50 15.74 -9.56
C VAL A 109 0.01 17.09 -10.07
N ILE A 110 -1.11 17.08 -10.78
CA ILE A 110 -1.60 18.23 -11.54
C ILE A 110 -2.20 19.29 -10.65
N ALA A 111 -3.03 18.89 -9.70
CA ALA A 111 -3.68 19.81 -8.78
C ALA A 111 -3.92 19.16 -7.43
N ALA A 112 -4.00 20.01 -6.42
CA ALA A 112 -4.31 19.66 -5.05
C ALA A 112 -5.34 20.66 -4.50
N SER A 113 -6.25 20.18 -3.67
CA SER A 113 -7.22 21.02 -2.97
C SER A 113 -7.33 20.53 -1.53
N ILE A 114 -7.16 21.42 -0.56
CA ILE A 114 -7.36 21.14 0.85
C ILE A 114 -8.69 21.76 1.26
N HIS A 115 -9.62 20.95 1.72
CA HIS A 115 -10.92 21.39 2.19
C HIS A 115 -10.89 21.50 3.72
N LEU A 116 -11.23 22.69 4.21
CA LEU A 116 -11.34 23.04 5.63
C LEU A 116 -12.78 23.41 6.01
N ASP A 117 -13.74 23.21 5.10
CA ASP A 117 -15.14 23.57 5.23
C ASP A 117 -16.06 22.38 5.53
N GLU A 118 -15.51 21.17 5.70
CA GLU A 118 -16.25 19.97 6.06
C GLU A 118 -15.88 19.49 7.49
N THR A 119 -16.52 18.40 7.95
CA THR A 119 -16.35 17.85 9.31
C THR A 119 -14.90 17.48 9.64
N THR A 120 -14.14 16.99 8.66
CA THR A 120 -12.72 16.63 8.85
C THR A 120 -11.92 17.14 7.66
N PRO A 121 -10.90 17.99 7.91
CA PRO A 121 -10.04 18.46 6.85
C PRO A 121 -9.43 17.32 6.03
N HIS A 122 -9.42 17.51 4.71
CA HIS A 122 -8.89 16.52 3.79
C HIS A 122 -8.29 17.16 2.54
N LEU A 123 -7.34 16.43 1.95
CA LEU A 123 -6.70 16.76 0.69
C LEU A 123 -7.35 15.94 -0.42
N VAL A 124 -7.69 16.59 -1.51
CA VAL A 124 -7.97 15.95 -2.80
C VAL A 124 -6.84 16.24 -3.78
N GLY A 125 -6.18 15.20 -4.29
CA GLY A 125 -5.07 15.30 -5.25
C GLY A 125 -5.42 14.68 -6.59
N TYR A 126 -5.21 15.40 -7.68
CA TYR A 126 -5.40 14.92 -9.05
C TYR A 126 -4.07 14.53 -9.67
N VAL A 127 -3.91 13.25 -9.99
CA VAL A 127 -2.66 12.68 -10.50
C VAL A 127 -2.87 12.03 -11.86
N VAL A 128 -2.11 12.44 -12.87
CA VAL A 128 -2.06 11.74 -14.16
C VAL A 128 -1.06 10.59 -14.06
N PRO A 129 -1.48 9.32 -14.18
CA PRO A 129 -0.65 8.17 -13.83
C PRO A 129 0.35 7.80 -14.95
N LEU A 130 1.22 8.72 -15.35
CA LEU A 130 2.25 8.47 -16.35
C LEU A 130 3.44 7.72 -15.76
N LYS A 131 3.85 6.64 -16.44
CA LYS A 131 5.10 5.92 -16.15
C LYS A 131 5.73 5.50 -17.47
N GLY A 132 6.97 5.95 -17.72
CA GLY A 132 7.67 5.68 -18.99
C GLY A 132 6.93 6.23 -20.21
N GLY A 133 6.35 7.44 -20.11
CA GLY A 133 5.64 8.10 -21.20
C GLY A 133 4.25 7.56 -21.53
N LYS A 134 3.77 6.52 -20.83
CA LYS A 134 2.44 5.92 -21.05
C LYS A 134 1.60 5.97 -19.78
N LEU A 135 0.28 6.03 -19.94
CA LEU A 135 -0.66 5.94 -18.81
C LEU A 135 -0.62 4.52 -18.23
N ASN A 136 -0.22 4.41 -16.96
CA ASN A 136 -0.05 3.14 -16.27
C ASN A 136 -0.55 3.22 -14.82
N ALA A 137 -1.87 3.36 -14.65
CA ALA A 137 -2.50 3.28 -13.33
C ALA A 137 -2.32 1.92 -12.65
N LYS A 138 -2.10 0.83 -13.41
CA LYS A 138 -1.85 -0.51 -12.85
C LYS A 138 -0.53 -0.55 -12.06
N ALA A 139 0.49 0.19 -12.47
CA ALA A 139 1.74 0.29 -11.71
C ALA A 139 1.55 0.89 -10.31
N PHE A 140 0.53 1.74 -10.11
CA PHE A 140 0.31 2.45 -8.85
C PHE A 140 -0.82 1.87 -8.01
N LEU A 141 -1.86 1.31 -8.65
CA LEU A 141 -3.11 0.84 -8.04
C LEU A 141 -3.49 -0.59 -8.51
N GLY A 142 -2.54 -1.37 -9.02
CA GLY A 142 -2.76 -2.70 -9.56
C GLY A 142 -2.60 -3.79 -8.50
N GLY A 143 -3.71 -4.40 -8.09
CA GLY A 143 -3.69 -5.57 -7.22
C GLY A 143 -3.56 -5.26 -5.72
N ARG A 144 -3.90 -6.26 -4.91
CA ARG A 144 -3.98 -6.15 -3.44
C ARG A 144 -2.64 -5.81 -2.80
N GLN A 145 -1.55 -6.40 -3.29
CA GLN A 145 -0.21 -6.19 -2.73
C GLN A 145 0.26 -4.74 -2.88
N ILE A 146 0.09 -4.13 -4.07
CA ILE A 146 0.47 -2.74 -4.32
C ILE A 146 -0.33 -1.78 -3.43
N LEU A 147 -1.63 -2.03 -3.28
CA LEU A 147 -2.49 -1.21 -2.42
C LEU A 147 -2.15 -1.39 -0.93
N SER A 148 -1.88 -2.61 -0.44
CA SER A 148 -1.46 -2.81 0.95
C SER A 148 -0.14 -2.13 1.24
N LYS A 149 0.85 -2.29 0.33
CA LYS A 149 2.14 -1.61 0.43
C LYS A 149 2.00 -0.09 0.40
N MET A 150 1.09 0.44 -0.42
CA MET A 150 0.78 1.87 -0.46
C MET A 150 0.27 2.38 0.89
N GLN A 151 -0.66 1.67 1.52
CA GLN A 151 -1.18 2.05 2.84
C GLN A 151 -0.09 1.98 3.92
N THR A 152 0.75 0.94 3.90
CA THR A 152 1.86 0.78 4.85
C THR A 152 2.92 1.87 4.67
N ASP A 153 3.35 2.14 3.43
CA ASP A 153 4.34 3.18 3.13
C ASP A 153 3.83 4.57 3.51
N PHE A 154 2.57 4.88 3.18
CA PHE A 154 1.94 6.15 3.54
C PHE A 154 1.84 6.33 5.06
N ALA A 155 1.37 5.31 5.79
CA ALA A 155 1.29 5.37 7.25
C ALA A 155 2.67 5.54 7.89
N LYS A 156 3.72 4.89 7.36
CA LYS A 156 5.08 5.03 7.89
C LYS A 156 5.69 6.40 7.62
N LYS A 157 5.60 6.88 6.38
CA LYS A 157 6.28 8.12 5.95
C LYS A 157 5.52 9.40 6.34
N VAL A 158 4.20 9.35 6.28
CA VAL A 158 3.33 10.52 6.50
C VAL A 158 2.53 10.39 7.79
N GLY A 159 2.01 9.20 8.12
CA GLY A 159 1.21 9.01 9.33
C GLY A 159 2.02 9.12 10.64
N ALA A 160 3.13 8.39 10.73
CA ALA A 160 3.90 8.26 11.97
C ALA A 160 4.44 9.58 12.53
N PRO A 161 4.98 10.53 11.71
CA PRO A 161 5.39 11.84 12.21
C PRO A 161 4.25 12.63 12.86
N HIS A 162 3.01 12.40 12.41
CA HIS A 162 1.79 13.05 12.91
C HIS A 162 1.05 12.21 13.97
N LYS A 163 1.71 11.19 14.54
CA LYS A 163 1.13 10.26 15.54
C LYS A 163 -0.12 9.51 15.04
N LEU A 164 -0.25 9.37 13.72
CA LEU A 164 -1.32 8.61 13.07
C LEU A 164 -0.82 7.20 12.73
N ARG A 165 -1.69 6.21 12.92
CA ARG A 165 -1.41 4.80 12.68
C ARG A 165 -1.97 4.33 11.34
N ARG A 166 -1.40 3.25 10.82
CA ARG A 166 -1.98 2.54 9.67
C ARG A 166 -3.35 1.97 10.03
N GLY A 167 -4.29 2.00 9.10
CA GLY A 167 -5.51 1.19 9.20
C GLY A 167 -5.18 -0.32 9.29
N ILE A 168 -6.14 -1.09 9.80
CA ILE A 168 -6.02 -2.54 10.01
C ILE A 168 -5.62 -3.24 8.70
N GLU A 169 -4.54 -4.01 8.73
CA GLU A 169 -4.11 -4.79 7.57
C GLU A 169 -5.04 -5.97 7.35
N GLY A 170 -5.42 -6.20 6.09
CA GLY A 170 -6.36 -7.28 5.75
C GLY A 170 -7.82 -7.01 6.14
N SER A 171 -8.17 -5.80 6.61
CA SER A 171 -9.56 -5.45 6.95
C SER A 171 -10.53 -5.80 5.83
N THR A 172 -11.66 -6.42 6.20
CA THR A 172 -12.72 -6.81 5.26
C THR A 172 -13.76 -5.70 5.07
N ALA A 173 -13.58 -4.56 5.75
CA ALA A 173 -14.47 -3.42 5.71
C ALA A 173 -14.67 -2.92 4.27
N ARG A 174 -15.94 -2.89 3.84
CA ARG A 174 -16.34 -2.35 2.54
C ARG A 174 -16.48 -0.82 2.61
N HIS A 175 -16.11 -0.15 1.52
CA HIS A 175 -16.35 1.27 1.37
C HIS A 175 -17.85 1.54 1.26
N THR A 176 -18.39 2.36 2.16
CA THR A 176 -19.75 2.92 2.08
C THR A 176 -19.67 4.35 1.57
N SER A 177 -20.59 4.73 0.69
CA SER A 177 -20.67 6.12 0.24
C SER A 177 -21.20 7.01 1.36
N ILE A 178 -20.77 8.27 1.40
CA ILE A 178 -21.21 9.25 2.40
C ILE A 178 -22.74 9.46 2.32
N LYS A 179 -23.30 9.39 1.11
CA LYS A 179 -24.75 9.50 0.87
C LYS A 179 -25.53 8.35 1.52
N ASP A 180 -25.02 7.13 1.41
CA ASP A 180 -25.65 5.96 2.06
C ASP A 180 -25.61 6.08 3.59
N TRP A 181 -24.56 6.71 4.14
CA TRP A 181 -24.43 6.94 5.57
C TRP A 181 -25.46 7.94 6.11
N TYR A 182 -25.61 9.11 5.47
CA TYR A 182 -26.56 10.14 5.92
C TYR A 182 -28.04 9.78 5.64
N CYS A 183 -28.34 9.10 4.53
CA CYS A 183 -29.70 8.62 4.26
C CYS A 183 -30.19 7.65 5.36
N VAL A 184 -29.29 6.77 5.85
CA VAL A 184 -29.65 5.77 6.86
C VAL A 184 -29.86 6.37 8.24
N LEU A 185 -29.13 7.42 8.61
CA LEU A 185 -29.19 8.01 9.97
C LEU A 185 -30.38 8.95 10.18
N ASN A 186 -30.81 9.69 9.15
CA ASN A 186 -31.76 10.80 9.33
C ASN A 186 -33.22 10.49 8.95
N GLU A 187 -33.55 9.31 8.41
CA GLU A 187 -34.96 8.98 8.09
C GLU A 187 -35.73 8.41 9.31
N PRO A 188 -36.80 9.03 9.82
CA PRO A 188 -37.62 8.38 10.83
C PRO A 188 -38.23 7.08 10.28
N VAL A 189 -38.17 5.97 11.03
CA VAL A 189 -38.91 4.74 10.67
C VAL A 189 -40.39 5.07 10.78
N ARG A 190 -41.08 5.21 9.65
CA ARG A 190 -42.53 5.34 9.62
C ARG A 190 -43.14 3.95 9.40
N PRO A 191 -44.25 3.60 10.06
CA PRO A 191 -44.98 2.39 9.74
C PRO A 191 -45.42 2.41 8.28
N ILE A 192 -45.22 1.30 7.57
CA ILE A 192 -45.69 1.15 6.19
C ILE A 192 -47.21 1.02 6.23
N VAL A 193 -47.91 2.06 5.76
CA VAL A 193 -49.37 2.03 5.58
C VAL A 193 -49.65 2.03 4.09
N ILE A 194 -50.27 0.95 3.60
CA ILE A 194 -50.76 0.89 2.22
C ILE A 194 -52.19 1.45 2.23
N PRO A 195 -52.43 2.64 1.66
CA PRO A 195 -53.77 3.20 1.64
C PRO A 195 -54.66 2.35 0.74
N LYS A 196 -55.94 2.19 1.10
CA LYS A 196 -56.92 1.40 0.31
C LYS A 196 -57.00 1.87 -1.16
N SER A 197 -56.75 3.16 -1.41
CA SER A 197 -56.69 3.75 -2.76
C SER A 197 -55.50 3.29 -3.61
N ALA A 198 -54.42 2.77 -3.01
CA ALA A 198 -53.27 2.24 -3.74
C ALA A 198 -53.56 0.87 -4.38
N VAL A 199 -54.53 0.12 -3.82
CA VAL A 199 -54.96 -1.19 -4.31
C VAL A 199 -56.01 -1.07 -5.41
N GLN A 200 -56.65 0.10 -5.54
CA GLN A 200 -57.69 0.31 -6.54
C GLN A 200 -57.10 0.65 -7.93
N PRO A 201 -57.69 0.14 -9.02
CA PRO A 201 -57.33 0.53 -10.38
C PRO A 201 -57.55 2.02 -10.61
N LYS A 202 -56.58 2.71 -11.20
CA LYS A 202 -56.75 4.11 -11.60
C LYS A 202 -57.27 4.23 -13.03
N VAL A 203 -58.11 5.23 -13.26
CA VAL A 203 -58.52 5.63 -14.60
C VAL A 203 -57.33 6.27 -15.31
N LYS A 204 -56.85 5.64 -16.39
CA LYS A 204 -55.75 6.14 -17.24
C LYS A 204 -56.24 7.19 -18.23
N ARG A 205 -57.44 6.99 -18.77
CA ARG A 205 -58.02 7.90 -19.77
C ARG A 205 -59.54 7.89 -19.72
N LYS A 206 -60.13 9.07 -19.57
CA LYS A 206 -61.57 9.26 -19.76
C LYS A 206 -61.90 9.35 -21.24
N ARG A 207 -62.95 8.67 -21.69
CA ARG A 207 -63.40 8.72 -23.08
C ARG A 207 -64.85 9.26 -23.12
N PRO A 208 -65.15 10.30 -23.91
CA PRO A 208 -66.53 10.73 -24.10
C PRO A 208 -67.33 9.60 -24.77
N PHE A 209 -68.51 9.28 -24.23
CA PHE A 209 -69.45 8.27 -24.76
C PHE A 209 -68.94 6.81 -24.79
N LEU A 210 -67.80 6.50 -24.16
CA LEU A 210 -67.22 5.15 -24.05
C LEU A 210 -66.74 4.86 -22.62
N PRO A 211 -66.63 3.59 -22.20
CA PRO A 211 -66.10 3.24 -20.88
C PRO A 211 -64.67 3.77 -20.68
N ASP A 212 -64.41 4.24 -19.45
CA ASP A 212 -63.11 4.72 -19.03
C ASP A 212 -62.05 3.63 -19.14
N VAL A 213 -60.86 3.99 -19.60
CA VAL A 213 -59.72 3.07 -19.64
C VAL A 213 -59.12 3.04 -18.25
N VAL A 214 -59.31 1.93 -17.53
CA VAL A 214 -58.72 1.69 -16.21
C VAL A 214 -57.46 0.86 -16.32
N GLU A 215 -56.57 0.97 -15.33
CA GLU A 215 -55.40 0.09 -15.19
C GLU A 215 -55.85 -1.38 -15.14
N ALA A 216 -55.14 -2.23 -15.89
CA ALA A 216 -55.32 -3.67 -15.81
C ALA A 216 -54.78 -4.20 -14.46
N PRO A 217 -55.26 -5.35 -13.96
CA PRO A 217 -54.81 -5.93 -12.68
C PRO A 217 -53.29 -6.10 -12.58
N ASP A 218 -52.62 -6.47 -13.67
CA ASP A 218 -51.15 -6.61 -13.71
C ASP A 218 -50.45 -5.25 -13.57
N GLU A 219 -51.00 -4.19 -14.15
CA GLU A 219 -50.46 -2.84 -14.04
C GLU A 219 -50.60 -2.27 -12.62
N VAL A 220 -51.70 -2.61 -11.93
CA VAL A 220 -51.90 -2.29 -10.51
C VAL A 220 -50.86 -3.01 -9.65
N THR A 221 -50.59 -4.28 -9.96
CA THR A 221 -49.58 -5.11 -9.28
C THR A 221 -48.18 -4.54 -9.46
N ASP A 222 -47.79 -4.18 -10.68
CA ASP A 222 -46.51 -3.54 -10.97
C ASP A 222 -46.34 -2.21 -10.24
N ARG A 223 -47.40 -1.40 -10.18
CA ARG A 223 -47.40 -0.13 -9.45
C ARG A 223 -47.24 -0.34 -7.95
N LEU A 224 -47.92 -1.32 -7.38
CA LEU A 224 -47.81 -1.69 -5.97
C LEU A 224 -46.40 -2.21 -5.66
N ASN A 225 -45.85 -3.10 -6.49
CA ASN A 225 -44.50 -3.64 -6.35
C ASN A 225 -43.43 -2.52 -6.41
N ARG A 226 -43.56 -1.56 -7.34
CA ARG A 226 -42.67 -0.39 -7.40
C ARG A 226 -42.78 0.51 -6.17
N SER A 227 -43.99 0.72 -5.66
CA SER A 227 -44.22 1.51 -4.45
C SER A 227 -43.64 0.82 -3.22
N LEU A 228 -43.87 -0.49 -3.07
CA LEU A 228 -43.34 -1.31 -1.99
C LEU A 228 -41.81 -1.37 -2.02
N ALA A 229 -41.21 -1.57 -3.21
CA ALA A 229 -39.75 -1.55 -3.38
C ALA A 229 -39.12 -0.21 -2.96
N LYS A 230 -39.79 0.92 -3.21
CA LYS A 230 -39.34 2.24 -2.74
C LYS A 230 -39.39 2.36 -1.22
N LEU A 231 -40.46 1.87 -0.59
CA LEU A 231 -40.67 1.94 0.85
C LEU A 231 -39.74 0.97 1.62
N LEU A 232 -39.44 -0.20 1.07
CA LEU A 232 -38.55 -1.19 1.68
C LEU A 232 -37.07 -0.87 1.53
N LYS A 233 -36.68 -0.08 0.53
CA LYS A 233 -35.28 0.29 0.25
C LYS A 233 -34.52 0.84 1.47
N PRO A 234 -35.03 1.83 2.24
CA PRO A 234 -34.32 2.34 3.42
C PRO A 234 -34.24 1.33 4.57
N ILE A 235 -35.28 0.50 4.76
CA ILE A 235 -35.31 -0.54 5.80
C ILE A 235 -34.26 -1.62 5.50
N LEU A 236 -34.20 -2.08 4.25
CA LEU A 236 -33.20 -3.06 3.83
C LEU A 236 -31.77 -2.50 3.91
N ALA A 237 -31.60 -1.21 3.60
CA ALA A 237 -30.33 -0.52 3.79
C ALA A 237 -29.92 -0.50 5.28
N ARG A 238 -30.84 -0.19 6.20
CA ARG A 238 -30.63 -0.27 7.66
C ARG A 238 -30.24 -1.66 8.13
N ALA A 239 -30.97 -2.70 7.71
CA ALA A 239 -30.67 -4.08 8.09
C ALA A 239 -29.25 -4.49 7.64
N LYS A 240 -28.88 -4.19 6.39
CA LYS A 240 -27.51 -4.42 5.87
C LYS A 240 -26.45 -3.61 6.62
N MET A 241 -26.78 -2.41 7.08
CA MET A 241 -25.88 -1.60 7.90
C MET A 241 -25.74 -2.14 9.32
N SER A 242 -26.80 -2.65 9.94
CA SER A 242 -26.71 -3.33 11.25
C SER A 242 -25.79 -4.54 11.19
N GLU A 243 -25.98 -5.38 10.18
CA GLU A 243 -25.12 -6.54 9.91
C GLU A 243 -23.65 -6.12 9.68
N PHE A 244 -23.42 -4.99 9.01
CA PHE A 244 -22.08 -4.44 8.80
C PHE A 244 -21.46 -3.89 10.10
N GLN A 245 -22.25 -3.27 10.98
CA GLN A 245 -21.78 -2.79 12.28
C GLN A 245 -21.44 -3.96 13.21
N GLU A 246 -22.25 -5.00 13.23
CA GLU A 246 -21.98 -6.25 13.96
C GLU A 246 -20.67 -6.89 13.49
N LYS A 247 -20.49 -7.06 12.18
CA LYS A 247 -19.22 -7.56 11.60
C LYS A 247 -18.02 -6.71 12.00
N LYS A 248 -18.16 -5.38 12.05
CA LYS A 248 -17.09 -4.50 12.55
C LYS A 248 -16.84 -4.65 14.05
N ALA A 249 -17.88 -4.84 14.84
CA ALA A 249 -17.75 -5.09 16.27
C ALA A 249 -17.01 -6.40 16.53
N ASP A 250 -17.27 -7.43 15.74
CA ASP A 250 -16.55 -8.71 15.79
C ASP A 250 -15.08 -8.55 15.36
N GLU A 251 -14.79 -7.85 14.26
CA GLU A 251 -13.40 -7.53 13.86
C GLU A 251 -12.64 -6.80 14.97
N ILE A 252 -13.29 -5.85 15.66
CA ILE A 252 -12.70 -5.14 16.80
C ILE A 252 -12.46 -6.09 17.97
N ARG A 253 -13.39 -7.00 18.26
CA ARG A 253 -13.26 -8.00 19.33
C ARG A 253 -12.08 -8.94 19.07
N ASP A 254 -11.91 -9.39 17.84
CA ASP A 254 -10.77 -10.23 17.42
C ASP A 254 -9.44 -9.48 17.57
N LEU A 255 -9.40 -8.21 17.16
CA LEU A 255 -8.21 -7.36 17.31
C LEU A 255 -7.84 -7.14 18.77
N VAL A 256 -8.82 -6.89 19.65
CA VAL A 256 -8.60 -6.75 21.10
C VAL A 256 -8.04 -8.06 21.66
N THR A 257 -8.62 -9.20 21.30
CA THR A 257 -8.17 -10.53 21.74
C THR A 257 -6.73 -10.78 21.31
N HIS A 258 -6.38 -10.47 20.06
CA HIS A 258 -5.01 -10.63 19.56
C HIS A 258 -4.04 -9.67 20.25
N ALA A 259 -4.46 -8.43 20.53
CA ALA A 259 -3.63 -7.47 21.25
C ALA A 259 -3.36 -7.93 22.69
N GLN A 260 -4.38 -8.47 23.38
CA GLN A 260 -4.25 -9.03 24.73
C GLN A 260 -3.30 -10.22 24.76
N ARG A 261 -3.41 -11.16 23.82
CA ARG A 261 -2.45 -12.29 23.72
C ARG A 261 -1.02 -11.81 23.54
N ARG A 262 -0.80 -10.84 22.64
CA ARG A 262 0.54 -10.26 22.45
C ARG A 262 1.06 -9.58 23.72
N LEU A 263 0.19 -8.90 24.48
CA LEU A 263 0.59 -8.27 25.73
C LEU A 263 1.03 -9.34 26.74
N ALA A 264 0.24 -10.40 26.92
CA ALA A 264 0.58 -11.52 27.79
C ALA A 264 1.91 -12.19 27.39
N ASP A 265 2.14 -12.44 26.09
CA ASP A 265 3.42 -12.99 25.60
C ASP A 265 4.60 -12.07 25.90
N MET A 266 4.41 -10.74 25.83
CA MET A 266 5.48 -9.78 26.16
C MET A 266 5.73 -9.71 27.68
N GLU A 267 4.67 -9.77 28.49
CA GLU A 267 4.76 -9.81 29.96
C GLU A 267 5.47 -11.08 30.43
N GLU A 268 5.17 -12.24 29.85
CA GLU A 268 5.86 -13.49 30.15
C GLU A 268 7.36 -13.41 29.81
N ARG A 269 7.71 -12.82 28.65
CA ARG A 269 9.10 -12.61 28.26
C ARG A 269 9.83 -11.64 29.20
N ALA A 270 9.14 -10.58 29.62
CA ALA A 270 9.69 -9.62 30.58
C ALA A 270 9.98 -10.29 31.92
N CYS A 271 9.04 -11.09 32.43
CA CYS A 271 9.20 -11.87 33.66
C CYS A 271 10.41 -12.81 33.59
N LYS A 272 10.53 -13.60 32.51
CA LYS A 272 11.70 -14.48 32.30
C LYS A 272 13.03 -13.70 32.25
N ALA A 273 13.02 -12.53 31.61
CA ALA A 273 14.21 -11.67 31.55
C ALA A 273 14.56 -11.06 32.93
N GLU A 274 13.57 -10.73 33.75
CA GLU A 274 13.77 -10.25 35.13
C GLU A 274 14.32 -11.34 36.05
N ASP A 275 13.83 -12.58 35.93
CA ASP A 275 14.37 -13.74 36.65
C ASP A 275 15.83 -13.99 36.29
N GLU A 276 16.15 -13.99 34.99
CA GLU A 276 17.51 -14.17 34.49
C GLU A 276 18.44 -13.04 34.94
N ALA A 277 17.98 -11.78 34.87
CA ALA A 277 18.71 -10.63 35.37
C ALA A 277 18.95 -10.68 36.89
N SER A 278 18.03 -11.27 37.65
CA SER A 278 18.18 -11.42 39.10
C SER A 278 19.21 -12.49 39.44
N ARG A 279 19.17 -13.65 38.76
CA ARG A 279 20.23 -14.68 38.87
C ARG A 279 21.62 -14.14 38.52
N LEU A 280 21.71 -13.38 37.42
CA LEU A 280 22.97 -12.76 37.01
C LEU A 280 23.46 -11.73 38.03
N ARG A 281 22.56 -10.98 38.69
CA ARG A 281 22.92 -10.04 39.76
C ARG A 281 23.47 -10.74 40.99
N GLU A 282 22.89 -11.87 41.39
CA GLU A 282 23.40 -12.69 42.49
C GLU A 282 24.79 -13.25 42.18
N LEU A 283 24.97 -13.84 41.00
CA LEU A 283 26.27 -14.33 40.54
C LEU A 283 27.31 -13.20 40.47
N TYR A 284 26.92 -12.02 39.98
CA TYR A 284 27.80 -10.85 39.95
C TYR A 284 28.16 -10.36 41.36
N GLY A 285 27.23 -10.48 42.31
CA GLY A 285 27.42 -10.16 43.73
C GLY A 285 28.39 -11.11 44.45
N ALA A 286 28.51 -12.37 44.00
CA ALA A 286 29.43 -13.37 44.54
C ALA A 286 30.88 -13.22 44.05
N LEU A 287 31.12 -12.46 42.98
CA LEU A 287 32.46 -12.28 42.40
C LEU A 287 33.32 -11.28 43.17
N THR A 288 34.64 -11.49 43.13
CA THR A 288 35.62 -10.56 43.68
C THR A 288 35.71 -9.26 42.85
N PRO A 289 36.21 -8.14 43.44
CA PRO A 289 36.36 -6.88 42.69
C PRO A 289 37.24 -6.99 41.43
N SER A 290 38.25 -7.87 41.44
CA SER A 290 39.15 -8.10 40.30
C SER A 290 38.42 -8.82 39.15
N GLU A 291 37.66 -9.87 39.46
CA GLU A 291 36.87 -10.62 38.48
C GLU A 291 35.75 -9.75 37.87
N ARG A 292 35.08 -8.93 38.68
CA ARG A 292 34.09 -7.95 38.19
C ARG A 292 34.70 -6.97 37.20
N LYS A 293 35.90 -6.45 37.48
CA LYS A 293 36.62 -5.55 36.59
C LYS A 293 36.96 -6.24 35.26
N GLY A 294 37.42 -7.50 35.31
CA GLY A 294 37.69 -8.31 34.12
C GLY A 294 36.44 -8.56 33.26
N LEU A 295 35.31 -8.91 33.89
CA LEU A 295 34.03 -9.11 33.20
C LEU A 295 33.50 -7.81 32.56
N LEU A 296 33.62 -6.67 33.25
CA LEU A 296 33.22 -5.38 32.69
C LEU A 296 34.07 -5.01 31.45
N GLN A 297 35.38 -5.26 31.50
CA GLN A 297 36.26 -5.06 30.35
C GLN A 297 35.91 -5.98 29.18
N LEU A 298 35.61 -7.26 29.47
CA LEU A 298 35.17 -8.23 28.45
C LEU A 298 33.82 -7.84 27.85
N ALA A 299 32.85 -7.42 28.66
CA ALA A 299 31.54 -6.96 28.20
C ALA A 299 31.66 -5.72 27.32
N GLN A 300 32.50 -4.75 27.69
CA GLN A 300 32.79 -3.56 26.88
C GLN A 300 33.45 -3.94 25.55
N ARG A 301 34.40 -4.88 25.55
CA ARG A 301 35.04 -5.40 24.33
C ARG A 301 34.02 -6.08 23.43
N ASN A 302 33.18 -6.96 23.97
CA ASN A 302 32.14 -7.68 23.22
C ASN A 302 31.08 -6.73 22.66
N MET A 303 30.71 -5.69 23.40
CA MET A 303 29.77 -4.66 22.92
C MET A 303 30.35 -3.86 21.75
N LYS A 304 31.66 -3.51 21.80
CA LYS A 304 32.36 -2.85 20.69
C LYS A 304 32.42 -3.75 19.45
N ILE A 305 32.74 -5.04 19.63
CA ILE A 305 32.76 -6.03 18.54
C ILE A 305 31.38 -6.14 17.91
N ARG A 306 30.32 -6.31 18.72
CA ARG A 306 28.94 -6.44 18.22
C ARG A 306 28.50 -5.21 17.41
N ARG A 307 28.75 -4.00 17.90
CA ARG A 307 28.45 -2.76 17.15
C ARG A 307 29.20 -2.70 15.83
N ARG A 308 30.46 -3.16 15.79
CA ARG A 308 31.24 -3.22 14.55
C ARG A 308 30.66 -4.24 13.58
N CYS A 309 30.26 -5.42 14.04
CA CYS A 309 29.59 -6.43 13.22
C CYS A 309 28.24 -5.94 12.68
N GLU A 310 27.41 -5.30 13.51
CA GLU A 310 26.14 -4.70 13.09
C GLU A 310 26.35 -3.62 12.02
N LYS A 311 27.38 -2.79 12.17
CA LYS A 311 27.77 -1.81 11.17
C LYS A 311 28.23 -2.47 9.86
N ILE A 312 29.12 -3.46 9.93
CA ILE A 312 29.58 -4.21 8.76
C ILE A 312 28.42 -4.88 8.04
N LEU A 313 27.47 -5.49 8.77
CA LEU A 313 26.27 -6.11 8.19
C LEU A 313 25.36 -5.07 7.54
N SER A 314 25.19 -3.89 8.15
CA SER A 314 24.44 -2.78 7.57
C SER A 314 25.10 -2.27 6.29
N ASP A 315 26.41 -2.01 6.34
CA ASP A 315 27.20 -1.51 5.23
C ASP A 315 27.21 -2.54 4.07
N ALA A 316 27.33 -3.84 4.38
CA ALA A 316 27.22 -4.92 3.40
C ALA A 316 25.82 -5.01 2.76
N TYR A 317 24.76 -4.84 3.56
CA TYR A 317 23.38 -4.83 3.07
C TYR A 317 23.10 -3.64 2.15
N ASP A 318 23.61 -2.45 2.50
CA ASP A 318 23.48 -1.24 1.69
C ASP A 318 24.32 -1.33 0.40
N ASN A 319 25.55 -1.85 0.48
CA ASN A 319 26.41 -2.11 -0.68
C ASN A 319 25.78 -3.14 -1.64
N PHE A 320 25.22 -4.23 -1.12
CA PHE A 320 24.50 -5.23 -1.92
C PHE A 320 23.30 -4.61 -2.62
N ARG A 321 22.54 -3.76 -1.94
CA ARG A 321 21.40 -3.05 -2.51
C ARG A 321 21.81 -2.07 -3.60
N GLU A 322 22.93 -1.37 -3.45
CA GLU A 322 23.48 -0.48 -4.47
C GLU A 322 24.00 -1.26 -5.69
N SER A 323 24.74 -2.34 -5.46
CA SER A 323 25.26 -3.27 -6.47
C SER A 323 24.12 -3.81 -7.34
N VAL A 324 23.07 -4.38 -6.73
CA VAL A 324 21.85 -4.83 -7.44
C VAL A 324 21.18 -3.67 -8.19
N SER A 325 21.15 -2.47 -7.63
CA SER A 325 20.57 -1.29 -8.31
C SER A 325 21.38 -0.86 -9.54
N ARG A 326 22.72 -0.94 -9.49
CA ARG A 326 23.62 -0.66 -10.62
C ARG A 326 23.48 -1.72 -11.72
N PHE A 327 23.38 -3.00 -11.35
CA PHE A 327 23.10 -4.08 -12.30
C PHE A 327 21.77 -3.85 -13.04
N VAL A 328 20.71 -3.57 -12.29
CA VAL A 328 19.38 -3.29 -12.85
C VAL A 328 19.40 -2.06 -13.77
N ALA A 329 20.19 -1.02 -13.45
CA ALA A 329 20.37 0.13 -14.32
C ALA A 329 21.09 -0.22 -15.63
N LYS A 330 22.20 -0.96 -15.57
CA LYS A 330 22.93 -1.41 -16.77
C LYS A 330 22.12 -2.39 -17.62
N ALA A 331 21.40 -3.33 -17.00
CA ALA A 331 20.48 -4.24 -17.66
C ALA A 331 19.35 -3.48 -18.36
N LYS A 332 18.81 -2.44 -17.72
CA LYS A 332 17.81 -1.56 -18.32
C LYS A 332 18.35 -0.81 -19.53
N ASP A 333 19.58 -0.29 -19.46
CA ASP A 333 20.23 0.38 -20.60
C ASP A 333 20.50 -0.57 -21.77
N ALA A 334 20.96 -1.79 -21.48
CA ALA A 334 21.15 -2.84 -22.49
C ALA A 334 19.83 -3.20 -23.17
N LEU A 335 18.75 -3.37 -22.39
CA LEU A 335 17.40 -3.61 -22.91
C LEU A 335 16.87 -2.45 -23.76
N LEU A 336 17.20 -1.21 -23.42
CA LEU A 336 16.81 -0.03 -24.20
C LEU A 336 17.51 0.03 -25.56
N ARG A 337 18.79 -0.37 -25.62
CA ARG A 337 19.58 -0.41 -26.88
C ARG A 337 19.01 -1.42 -27.89
N VAL A 338 18.49 -2.54 -27.42
CA VAL A 338 17.85 -3.57 -28.26
C VAL A 338 16.33 -3.39 -28.39
N LYS A 339 15.80 -2.20 -28.05
CA LYS A 339 14.36 -1.87 -28.11
C LYS A 339 13.46 -2.88 -27.39
N GLY A 340 13.94 -3.49 -26.30
CA GLY A 340 13.18 -4.41 -25.46
C GLY A 340 13.12 -5.87 -25.93
N ARG A 341 13.87 -6.25 -26.98
CA ARG A 341 14.06 -7.66 -27.35
C ARG A 341 15.12 -8.30 -26.44
N TRP A 342 14.68 -8.84 -25.32
CA TRP A 342 15.57 -9.33 -24.26
C TRP A 342 16.48 -10.50 -24.68
N TRP A 343 16.12 -11.25 -25.72
CA TRP A 343 16.97 -12.30 -26.31
C TRP A 343 18.11 -11.76 -27.20
N ASP A 344 18.04 -10.50 -27.62
CA ASP A 344 19.12 -9.82 -28.37
C ASP A 344 20.20 -9.23 -27.42
N VAL A 345 19.97 -9.27 -26.10
CA VAL A 345 20.95 -8.85 -25.10
C VAL A 345 21.92 -10.01 -24.85
N LYS A 346 23.21 -9.78 -25.06
CA LYS A 346 24.26 -10.70 -24.62
C LYS A 346 24.43 -10.61 -23.10
N TRP A 347 23.61 -11.37 -22.38
CA TRP A 347 23.58 -11.36 -20.91
C TRP A 347 24.91 -11.80 -20.30
N SER A 348 25.60 -12.75 -20.92
CA SER A 348 26.94 -13.19 -20.52
C SER A 348 27.94 -12.04 -20.47
N ASP A 349 27.91 -11.14 -21.45
CA ASP A 349 28.85 -10.02 -21.54
C ASP A 349 28.51 -8.94 -20.52
N LEU A 350 27.23 -8.75 -20.23
CA LEU A 350 26.75 -7.82 -19.20
C LEU A 350 27.10 -8.32 -17.80
N GLU A 351 26.91 -9.62 -17.54
CA GLU A 351 27.28 -10.30 -16.30
C GLU A 351 28.81 -10.31 -16.13
N HIS A 352 29.58 -10.65 -17.16
CA HIS A 352 31.05 -10.55 -17.12
C HIS A 352 31.54 -9.12 -16.91
N ALA A 353 30.97 -8.12 -17.60
CA ALA A 353 31.34 -6.73 -17.42
C ALA A 353 30.90 -6.16 -16.06
N TYR A 354 29.84 -6.72 -15.47
CA TYR A 354 29.42 -6.41 -14.11
C TYR A 354 30.36 -7.05 -13.08
N MET A 355 30.68 -8.33 -13.22
CA MET A 355 31.60 -9.07 -12.36
C MET A 355 33.03 -8.50 -12.44
N GLN A 356 33.50 -8.07 -13.61
CA GLN A 356 34.79 -7.39 -13.79
C GLN A 356 34.80 -5.95 -13.26
N ALA A 357 33.69 -5.22 -13.37
CA ALA A 357 33.59 -3.85 -12.84
C ALA A 357 33.37 -3.81 -11.32
N GLU A 358 32.82 -4.87 -10.73
CA GLU A 358 32.62 -5.02 -9.28
C GLU A 358 33.71 -5.88 -8.60
N MET A 359 34.86 -6.11 -9.25
CA MET A 359 36.10 -6.62 -8.62
C MET A 359 36.64 -5.76 -7.44
N PHE A 360 35.86 -4.77 -6.97
CA PHE A 360 36.06 -3.99 -5.76
C PHE A 360 35.08 -4.34 -4.62
N LEU A 361 34.18 -5.29 -4.80
CA LEU A 361 33.62 -6.05 -3.68
C LEU A 361 34.68 -7.07 -3.30
N SER A 362 35.45 -6.69 -2.28
CA SER A 362 36.33 -7.54 -1.49
C SER A 362 35.78 -8.97 -1.46
N SER A 363 36.51 -9.87 -2.12
CA SER A 363 36.12 -11.26 -2.42
C SER A 363 35.46 -11.95 -1.24
N GLU A 364 34.61 -12.96 -1.46
CA GLU A 364 34.03 -13.81 -0.40
C GLU A 364 35.08 -14.31 0.62
N ARG A 365 36.34 -14.38 0.19
CA ARG A 365 37.55 -14.56 1.01
C ARG A 365 37.67 -13.57 2.18
N GLU A 366 37.46 -12.28 1.94
CA GLU A 366 37.55 -11.20 2.92
C GLU A 366 36.35 -11.19 3.88
N GLY A 367 35.16 -11.55 3.37
CA GLY A 367 33.97 -11.80 4.19
C GLY A 367 34.15 -13.01 5.11
N LEU A 368 34.74 -14.09 4.59
CA LEU A 368 35.10 -15.29 5.37
C LEU A 368 36.25 -15.01 6.35
N GLU A 369 37.24 -14.20 5.99
CA GLU A 369 38.33 -13.75 6.87
C GLU A 369 37.77 -12.97 8.06
N VAL A 370 36.87 -12.00 7.82
CA VAL A 370 36.23 -11.22 8.89
C VAL A 370 35.35 -12.09 9.79
N ILE A 371 34.63 -13.07 9.22
CA ILE A 371 33.83 -14.02 10.00
C ILE A 371 34.75 -14.93 10.83
N LEU A 372 35.84 -15.46 10.27
CA LEU A 372 36.77 -16.34 10.99
C LEU A 372 37.56 -15.59 12.06
N GLU A 373 37.95 -14.35 11.80
CA GLU A 373 38.74 -13.53 12.72
C GLU A 373 37.90 -12.99 13.89
N HIS A 374 36.57 -12.87 13.73
CA HIS A 374 35.69 -12.24 14.73
C HIS A 374 34.49 -13.10 15.19
N SER A 375 34.38 -14.36 14.75
CA SER A 375 33.32 -15.28 15.19
C SER A 375 33.58 -15.84 16.61
N PRO A 376 32.57 -15.81 17.50
CA PRO A 376 32.70 -16.30 18.88
C PRO A 376 33.07 -17.79 19.01
N GLY A 377 32.88 -18.60 17.97
CA GLY A 377 33.17 -20.03 17.97
C GLY A 377 34.60 -20.42 17.54
N GLN A 378 35.46 -19.45 17.22
CA GLN A 378 36.79 -19.67 16.61
C GLN A 378 37.91 -18.94 17.35
N VAL A 379 37.71 -18.60 18.63
CA VAL A 379 38.60 -17.76 19.46
C VAL A 379 40.04 -18.27 19.57
N ASN A 380 40.33 -19.53 19.19
CA ASN A 380 41.66 -20.14 19.23
C ASN A 380 42.22 -20.57 17.86
N THR A 381 41.58 -20.19 16.74
CA THR A 381 42.04 -20.60 15.41
C THR A 381 43.25 -19.76 15.00
N THR A 382 44.40 -20.41 14.79
CA THR A 382 45.62 -19.71 14.35
C THR A 382 45.47 -19.19 12.92
N ARG A 383 46.21 -18.11 12.57
CA ARG A 383 46.18 -17.48 11.24
C ARG A 383 46.36 -18.50 10.10
N THR A 384 47.19 -19.52 10.34
CA THR A 384 47.47 -20.62 9.39
C THR A 384 46.27 -21.56 9.20
N GLN A 385 45.51 -21.85 10.26
CA GLN A 385 44.30 -22.67 10.19
C GLN A 385 43.14 -21.94 9.51
N ALA A 386 42.98 -20.64 9.77
CA ALA A 386 42.00 -19.79 9.08
C ALA A 386 42.27 -19.74 7.56
N ALA A 387 43.54 -19.58 7.16
CA ALA A 387 43.94 -19.61 5.76
C ALA A 387 43.64 -20.96 5.07
N GLY A 388 43.80 -22.08 5.78
CA GLY A 388 43.47 -23.41 5.27
C GLY A 388 41.97 -23.64 5.05
N ILE A 389 41.12 -23.16 5.97
CA ILE A 389 39.65 -23.23 5.84
C ILE A 389 39.19 -22.42 4.63
N ILE A 390 39.76 -21.23 4.45
CA ILE A 390 39.46 -20.34 3.31
C ILE A 390 39.88 -20.98 1.99
N ALA A 391 41.09 -21.56 1.92
CA ALA A 391 41.55 -22.25 0.71
C ALA A 391 40.64 -23.43 0.34
N THR A 392 40.17 -24.18 1.33
CA THR A 392 39.28 -25.34 1.12
C THR A 392 37.88 -24.92 0.64
N ALA A 393 37.36 -23.79 1.15
CA ALA A 393 36.08 -23.24 0.70
C ALA A 393 36.15 -22.77 -0.76
N VAL A 394 37.24 -22.06 -1.13
CA VAL A 394 37.49 -21.57 -2.49
C VAL A 394 37.69 -22.72 -3.49
N GLU A 395 38.37 -23.81 -3.10
CA GLU A 395 38.50 -25.02 -3.93
C GLU A 395 37.16 -25.73 -4.16
N LYS A 396 36.29 -25.76 -3.14
CA LYS A 396 34.98 -26.40 -3.25
C LYS A 396 34.07 -25.63 -4.21
N GLU A 397 34.17 -24.31 -4.19
CA GLU A 397 33.41 -23.39 -5.03
C GLU A 397 33.85 -23.43 -6.50
N SER A 398 35.16 -23.47 -6.75
CA SER A 398 35.74 -23.65 -8.09
C SER A 398 35.40 -25.02 -8.69
N ARG A 399 35.38 -26.10 -7.89
CA ARG A 399 34.89 -27.42 -8.34
C ARG A 399 33.38 -27.44 -8.65
N SER A 400 32.55 -26.69 -7.93
CA SER A 400 31.12 -26.55 -8.25
C SER A 400 30.87 -25.70 -9.50
N ALA A 401 31.70 -24.69 -9.75
CA ALA A 401 31.65 -23.88 -10.97
C ALA A 401 32.10 -24.68 -12.21
N GLU A 402 33.14 -25.52 -12.08
CA GLU A 402 33.55 -26.46 -13.16
C GLU A 402 32.50 -27.54 -13.43
N ARG A 403 31.78 -28.03 -12.40
CA ARG A 403 30.65 -28.97 -12.59
C ARG A 403 29.47 -28.33 -13.31
N ALA A 404 29.22 -27.04 -13.09
CA ALA A 404 28.16 -26.28 -13.76
C ALA A 404 28.51 -25.94 -15.21
N SER A 405 29.79 -25.77 -15.55
CA SER A 405 30.22 -25.51 -16.93
C SER A 405 30.25 -26.78 -17.80
N LEU A 406 30.48 -27.97 -17.20
CA LEU A 406 30.49 -29.26 -17.88
C LEU A 406 29.09 -29.85 -18.19
N THR A 407 28.00 -29.25 -17.71
CA THR A 407 26.62 -29.76 -17.92
C THR A 407 25.82 -28.98 -18.97
N ASN A 408 26.42 -27.97 -19.62
CA ASN A 408 25.81 -27.24 -20.73
C ASN A 408 26.21 -27.87 -22.08
N GLU A 409 25.71 -29.06 -22.37
CA GLU A 409 25.54 -29.48 -23.78
C GLU A 409 24.28 -28.78 -24.36
N PRO A 410 24.35 -28.23 -25.57
CA PRO A 410 23.19 -27.62 -26.20
C PRO A 410 22.18 -28.70 -26.57
N ALA A 411 20.97 -28.62 -25.99
CA ALA A 411 19.85 -29.45 -26.43
C ALA A 411 19.61 -29.23 -27.93
N GLN A 412 19.90 -30.23 -28.74
CA GLN A 412 19.54 -30.24 -30.17
C GLN A 412 18.01 -30.18 -30.33
N PRO A 413 17.49 -29.47 -31.35
CA PRO A 413 16.06 -29.44 -31.60
C PRO A 413 15.61 -30.80 -32.17
N ALA A 414 14.98 -31.63 -31.34
CA ALA A 414 14.36 -32.86 -31.80
C ALA A 414 13.18 -32.52 -32.74
N ARG A 415 13.36 -32.83 -34.03
CA ARG A 415 12.31 -32.83 -35.05
C ARG A 415 11.29 -33.92 -34.73
N GLN A 416 10.02 -33.54 -34.79
CA GLN A 416 8.87 -34.43 -34.82
C GLN A 416 8.87 -35.24 -36.13
N THR A 417 8.87 -36.57 -36.03
CA THR A 417 8.32 -37.47 -37.08
C THR A 417 7.60 -38.66 -36.43
N TYR A 418 6.34 -38.82 -36.82
CA TYR A 418 5.38 -39.86 -36.43
C TYR A 418 5.69 -41.23 -37.05
N LEU A 419 5.19 -42.32 -36.40
CA LEU A 419 4.52 -43.54 -36.92
C LEU A 419 4.80 -44.71 -35.93
N LYS A 420 3.81 -45.31 -35.24
CA LYS A 420 2.94 -46.46 -35.65
C LYS A 420 3.74 -47.54 -36.38
N ASP A 421 3.70 -48.83 -36.07
CA ASP A 421 2.91 -49.70 -35.19
C ASP A 421 3.71 -51.03 -35.01
N SER A 422 3.19 -51.91 -34.15
CA SER A 422 3.36 -53.39 -34.13
C SER A 422 4.60 -54.02 -33.48
N GLY A 423 4.28 -54.76 -32.41
CA GLY A 423 5.07 -55.72 -31.65
C GLY A 423 4.23 -56.19 -30.48
#